data_AF-A0A849END0-F1
#
_entry.id   AF-A0A849END0-F1
#
_cell.length_a   1.000
_cell.length_b   1.000
_cell.length_c   1.000
_cell.angle_alpha   90.00
_cell.angle_beta   90.00
_cell.angle_gamma   90.00
#
_symmetry.space_group_name_H-M   'P 1'
#
loop_
_entity.id
_entity.type
_entity.pdbx_description
1 polymer ?
#
loop_
_entity_poly.entity_id
_entity_poly.type
_entity_poly.pdbx_seq_one_letter_code
_entity_poly.pdbx_strand_id
1 'polypeptide(L)'
;MAGENHIKKLREDEYHLKGKNNGCVFRCSKSGHKHRENGYDYAKSNFASMYNKDFSSGTNRAMADTHLGPNVYINNHRDPRSANNIWHIGAGKYSHLNYKKGFWPFINQAHHILPCTSLKNEFGISELKWLMKCKYNINAGLNIIILPTEIKPALLMNMLRHPGGHARYNTAVKEIVKKIRGQFGRGEDDEVDGHEPIDQENMPNIQKDLEAWSKDQMAELFIAGYDSPGETVNTARVSGFDT
;
A
#
# COMPACT_ATOMS: atom_id res chain seq x y z
N MET A 1 -29.40 1.19 -1.81
CA MET A 1 -29.37 1.54 -0.37
C MET A 1 -29.16 0.32 0.56
N ALA A 2 -28.52 -0.77 0.09
CA ALA A 2 -28.15 -1.93 0.93
C ALA A 2 -26.68 -1.89 1.42
N GLY A 3 -25.95 -0.78 1.24
CA GLY A 3 -24.50 -0.74 1.48
C GLY A 3 -24.08 -0.41 2.93
N GLU A 4 -24.76 0.54 3.58
CA GLU A 4 -24.26 1.09 4.87
C GLU A 4 -24.57 0.20 6.08
N ASN A 5 -25.77 -0.37 6.17
CA ASN A 5 -26.13 -1.30 7.26
C ASN A 5 -25.29 -2.59 7.24
N HIS A 6 -24.80 -2.98 6.07
CA HIS A 6 -24.03 -4.22 5.92
C HIS A 6 -22.53 -4.05 6.22
N ILE A 7 -21.95 -2.88 5.93
CA ILE A 7 -20.56 -2.56 6.35
C ILE A 7 -20.47 -2.49 7.87
N LYS A 8 -21.53 -2.07 8.57
CA LYS A 8 -21.57 -2.03 10.04
C LYS A 8 -21.37 -3.42 10.65
N LYS A 9 -22.03 -4.45 10.10
CA LYS A 9 -21.88 -5.86 10.55
C LYS A 9 -20.45 -6.39 10.43
N LEU A 10 -19.70 -5.94 9.42
CA LEU A 10 -18.30 -6.35 9.25
C LEU A 10 -17.33 -5.64 10.20
N ARG A 11 -17.79 -4.58 10.88
CA ARG A 11 -17.03 -3.83 11.89
C ARG A 11 -17.35 -4.28 13.32
N GLU A 12 -18.29 -5.21 13.49
CA GLU A 12 -18.61 -5.81 14.78
C GLU A 12 -17.47 -6.69 15.26
N ASP A 13 -17.33 -6.80 16.59
CA ASP A 13 -16.14 -7.40 17.21
C ASP A 13 -15.98 -8.90 16.91
N GLU A 14 -17.03 -9.60 16.51
CA GLU A 14 -16.97 -11.05 16.20
C GLU A 14 -16.11 -11.38 14.96
N TYR A 15 -16.07 -10.50 13.95
CA TYR A 15 -15.21 -10.67 12.77
C TYR A 15 -14.00 -9.74 12.78
N HIS A 16 -14.01 -8.72 13.64
CA HIS A 16 -12.98 -7.69 13.67
C HIS A 16 -12.09 -7.80 14.91
N LEU A 17 -11.36 -8.91 15.00
CA LEU A 17 -10.50 -9.22 16.14
C LEU A 17 -9.19 -8.43 16.11
N LYS A 18 -8.60 -8.12 17.28
CA LYS A 18 -7.29 -7.44 17.37
C LYS A 18 -6.16 -8.37 16.95
N GLY A 19 -5.08 -7.84 16.39
CA GLY A 19 -3.85 -8.59 16.08
C GLY A 19 -3.59 -8.75 14.59
N LYS A 20 -2.31 -8.72 14.19
CA LYS A 20 -1.91 -8.69 12.76
C LYS A 20 -2.40 -9.89 11.94
N ASN A 21 -2.59 -11.04 12.61
CA ASN A 21 -3.00 -12.31 12.00
C ASN A 21 -4.50 -12.58 12.10
N ASN A 22 -5.32 -11.58 12.44
CA ASN A 22 -6.74 -11.79 12.72
C ASN A 22 -7.69 -11.32 11.61
N GLY A 23 -7.14 -11.00 10.44
CA GLY A 23 -7.90 -10.59 9.26
C GLY A 23 -8.52 -9.21 9.40
N CYS A 24 -8.48 -8.43 8.32
CA CYS A 24 -9.16 -7.16 8.24
C CYS A 24 -9.29 -6.72 6.80
N VAL A 25 -10.48 -6.38 6.35
CA VAL A 25 -10.74 -5.92 4.97
C VAL A 25 -11.09 -4.44 4.89
N PHE A 26 -10.83 -3.69 5.96
CA PHE A 26 -11.08 -2.25 6.07
C PHE A 26 -9.90 -1.51 6.68
N ARG A 27 -9.76 -0.22 6.36
CA ARG A 27 -8.90 0.67 7.13
C ARG A 27 -9.34 0.69 8.60
N CYS A 28 -8.40 0.43 9.50
CA CYS A 28 -8.68 0.22 10.91
C CYS A 28 -7.60 0.85 11.81
N SER A 29 -7.97 1.13 13.07
CA SER A 29 -7.10 1.66 14.13
C SER A 29 -6.83 0.67 15.27
N LYS A 30 -7.47 -0.50 15.29
CA LYS A 30 -7.23 -1.57 16.28
C LYS A 30 -5.76 -2.01 16.22
N SER A 31 -5.24 -2.47 17.36
CA SER A 31 -3.87 -3.01 17.44
C SER A 31 -3.66 -4.13 16.41
N GLY A 32 -2.55 -4.07 15.68
CA GLY A 32 -2.25 -4.98 14.56
C GLY A 32 -2.90 -4.61 13.21
N HIS A 33 -3.80 -3.63 13.17
CA HIS A 33 -4.46 -3.16 11.94
C HIS A 33 -4.09 -1.71 11.56
N LYS A 34 -3.15 -1.10 12.29
CA LYS A 34 -2.68 0.26 12.00
C LYS A 34 -1.81 0.23 10.73
N HIS A 35 -2.46 0.34 9.57
CA HIS A 35 -1.81 0.27 8.25
C HIS A 35 -0.49 1.05 8.14
N ARG A 36 -0.40 2.30 8.64
CA ARG A 36 0.85 3.06 8.58
C ARG A 36 1.97 2.43 9.41
N GLU A 37 1.67 1.96 10.63
CA GLU A 37 2.64 1.30 11.51
C GLU A 37 3.13 0.00 10.86
N ASN A 38 2.18 -0.81 10.38
CA ASN A 38 2.47 -2.06 9.68
C ASN A 38 3.29 -1.83 8.40
N GLY A 39 2.95 -0.81 7.60
CA GLY A 39 3.69 -0.43 6.40
C GLY A 39 5.09 0.08 6.71
N TYR A 40 5.26 0.86 7.78
CA TYR A 40 6.58 1.30 8.25
C TYR A 40 7.45 0.10 8.63
N ASP A 41 6.94 -0.82 9.46
CA ASP A 41 7.73 -1.96 9.93
C ASP A 41 8.10 -2.90 8.78
N TYR A 42 7.18 -3.10 7.84
CA TYR A 42 7.41 -3.93 6.66
C TYR A 42 8.41 -3.28 5.69
N ALA A 43 8.27 -1.99 5.39
CA ALA A 43 9.21 -1.25 4.57
C ALA A 43 10.62 -1.23 5.20
N LYS A 44 10.71 -1.03 6.52
CA LYS A 44 11.98 -1.09 7.24
C LYS A 44 12.66 -2.45 7.10
N SER A 45 11.89 -3.54 7.16
CA SER A 45 12.44 -4.90 7.17
C SER A 45 12.76 -5.44 5.77
N ASN A 46 12.03 -5.00 4.74
CA ASN A 46 12.10 -5.60 3.40
C ASN A 46 12.55 -4.63 2.30
N PHE A 47 12.34 -3.33 2.48
CA PHE A 47 12.53 -2.32 1.44
C PHE A 47 13.38 -1.13 1.91
N ALA A 48 14.21 -1.31 2.94
CA ALA A 48 15.01 -0.22 3.49
C ALA A 48 15.86 0.48 2.43
N SER A 49 16.42 -0.24 1.46
CA SER A 49 17.21 0.33 0.35
C SER A 49 16.42 1.27 -0.57
N MET A 50 15.10 1.10 -0.66
CA MET A 50 14.23 2.01 -1.42
C MET A 50 14.02 3.33 -0.66
N TYR A 51 13.94 3.29 0.67
CA TYR A 51 13.69 4.45 1.53
C TYR A 51 14.98 5.13 2.08
N ASN A 52 16.10 4.43 2.09
CA ASN A 52 17.36 4.88 2.69
C ASN A 52 18.35 5.35 1.63
N LYS A 53 17.95 6.38 0.88
CA LYS A 53 18.85 7.02 -0.09
C LYS A 53 19.95 7.79 0.64
N ASP A 54 21.18 7.65 0.18
CA ASP A 54 22.31 8.45 0.67
C ASP A 54 22.35 9.77 -0.10
N PHE A 55 22.31 10.89 0.61
CA PHE A 55 22.40 12.25 0.06
C PHE A 55 23.68 12.97 0.54
N SER A 56 24.62 12.25 1.13
CA SER A 56 25.90 12.81 1.56
C SER A 56 26.80 13.16 0.37
N SER A 57 26.73 12.37 -0.71
CA SER A 57 27.55 12.51 -1.91
C SER A 57 26.88 11.85 -3.14
N GLY A 58 27.53 11.92 -4.30
CA GLY A 58 27.12 11.22 -5.51
C GLY A 58 25.88 11.78 -6.22
N THR A 59 25.21 10.91 -6.99
CA THR A 59 24.08 11.29 -7.86
C THR A 59 22.88 11.82 -7.07
N ASN A 60 22.51 11.15 -5.97
CA ASN A 60 21.42 11.59 -5.11
C ASN A 60 21.69 12.96 -4.49
N ARG A 61 22.95 13.24 -4.08
CA ARG A 61 23.33 14.57 -3.59
C ARG A 61 23.19 15.63 -4.69
N ALA A 62 23.69 15.36 -5.89
CA ALA A 62 23.54 16.28 -7.03
C ALA A 62 22.05 16.55 -7.37
N MET A 63 21.20 15.53 -7.31
CA MET A 63 19.74 15.69 -7.45
C MET A 63 19.14 16.56 -6.35
N ALA A 64 19.53 16.36 -5.09
CA ALA A 64 19.08 17.19 -3.98
C ALA A 64 19.51 18.65 -4.14
N ASP A 65 20.74 18.89 -4.55
CA ASP A 65 21.25 20.25 -4.82
C ASP A 65 20.48 20.93 -5.96
N THR A 66 20.16 20.18 -7.02
CA THR A 66 19.39 20.66 -8.17
C THR A 66 17.94 21.00 -7.79
N HIS A 67 17.23 20.13 -7.06
CA HIS A 67 15.79 20.27 -6.83
C HIS A 67 15.43 21.07 -5.57
N LEU A 68 16.32 21.13 -4.58
CA LEU A 68 16.10 21.90 -3.35
C LEU A 68 16.74 23.30 -3.43
N GLY A 69 17.74 23.49 -4.28
CA GLY A 69 18.48 24.74 -4.42
C GLY A 69 19.47 25.00 -3.26
N PRO A 70 20.34 26.02 -3.41
CA PRO A 70 21.41 26.30 -2.45
C PRO A 70 20.97 27.07 -1.19
N ASN A 71 19.81 27.75 -1.20
CA ASN A 71 19.47 28.78 -0.20
C ASN A 71 18.05 28.70 0.38
N VAL A 72 17.38 27.56 0.31
CA VAL A 72 16.07 27.47 0.95
C VAL A 72 16.30 27.22 2.45
N TYR A 73 15.76 28.08 3.32
CA TYR A 73 15.59 27.82 4.76
C TYR A 73 14.63 26.62 4.93
N ILE A 74 15.12 25.44 4.61
CA ILE A 74 14.42 24.19 4.83
C ILE A 74 14.76 23.80 6.26
N ASN A 75 13.74 23.60 7.10
CA ASN A 75 13.94 23.02 8.43
C ASN A 75 14.89 21.82 8.32
N ASN A 76 15.92 21.72 9.16
CA ASN A 76 16.99 20.72 9.01
C ASN A 76 16.47 19.29 8.72
N HIS A 77 15.37 18.87 9.35
CA HIS A 77 14.78 17.54 9.11
C HIS A 77 14.17 17.31 7.71
N ARG A 78 13.86 18.38 6.99
CA ARG A 78 13.31 18.37 5.62
C ARG A 78 14.40 18.51 4.56
N ASP A 79 15.65 18.75 4.94
CA ASP A 79 16.77 18.75 4.00
C ASP A 79 17.59 17.45 4.18
N PRO A 80 17.52 16.51 3.23
CA PRO A 80 18.25 15.25 3.31
C PRO A 80 19.77 15.43 3.27
N ARG A 81 20.26 16.59 2.84
CA ARG A 81 21.71 16.91 2.73
C ARG A 81 22.30 17.36 4.06
N SER A 82 21.46 17.80 5.00
CA SER A 82 21.90 18.47 6.24
C SER A 82 22.57 17.52 7.23
N ALA A 83 22.28 16.23 7.15
CA ALA A 83 22.94 15.20 7.94
C ALA A 83 22.78 13.83 7.27
N ASN A 84 23.78 12.97 7.45
CA ASN A 84 23.70 11.58 7.01
C ASN A 84 22.47 10.88 7.62
N ASN A 85 21.78 10.11 6.80
CA ASN A 85 20.66 9.25 7.19
C ASN A 85 19.45 9.98 7.77
N ILE A 86 19.35 11.31 7.60
CA ILE A 86 18.29 12.11 8.23
C ILE A 86 16.88 11.73 7.74
N TRP A 87 16.77 11.20 6.52
CA TRP A 87 15.53 10.70 5.92
C TRP A 87 15.40 9.18 5.97
N HIS A 88 16.33 8.45 6.60
CA HIS A 88 16.29 6.99 6.57
C HIS A 88 15.15 6.44 7.43
N ILE A 89 14.51 5.41 6.92
CA ILE A 89 13.57 4.58 7.67
C ILE A 89 14.36 3.74 8.69
N GLY A 90 13.97 3.83 9.97
CA GLY A 90 14.59 3.05 11.05
C GLY A 90 16.03 3.43 11.42
N ALA A 91 16.61 4.48 10.83
CA ALA A 91 17.98 4.93 11.11
C ALA A 91 18.09 6.47 11.15
N GLY A 92 19.22 6.97 11.67
CA GLY A 92 19.48 8.41 11.80
C GLY A 92 18.77 9.08 12.98
N LYS A 93 19.04 10.38 13.15
CA LYS A 93 18.58 11.20 14.29
C LYS A 93 17.06 11.21 14.46
N TYR A 94 16.31 11.14 13.36
CA TYR A 94 14.85 11.19 13.35
C TYR A 94 14.19 9.83 13.03
N SER A 95 14.90 8.72 13.21
CA SER A 95 14.38 7.35 13.01
C SER A 95 13.07 7.06 13.74
N HIS A 96 12.84 7.70 14.89
CA HIS A 96 11.62 7.59 15.69
C HIS A 96 10.43 8.37 15.10
N LEU A 97 10.62 9.20 14.06
CA LEU A 97 9.60 10.02 13.40
C LEU A 97 9.43 9.67 11.92
N ASN A 98 10.53 9.45 11.21
CA ASN A 98 10.55 9.24 9.75
C ASN A 98 9.56 8.16 9.34
N TYR A 99 8.64 8.48 8.42
CA TYR A 99 7.60 7.63 7.86
C TYR A 99 6.55 7.07 8.86
N LYS A 100 6.81 7.16 10.17
CA LYS A 100 5.82 6.90 11.23
C LYS A 100 4.76 8.00 11.30
N LYS A 101 5.09 9.21 10.87
CA LYS A 101 4.17 10.36 10.76
C LYS A 101 4.05 10.79 9.30
N GLY A 102 2.84 11.14 8.86
CA GLY A 102 2.58 11.53 7.47
C GLY A 102 3.19 12.87 7.02
N PHE A 103 4.01 13.50 7.86
CA PHE A 103 4.70 14.76 7.60
C PHE A 103 6.19 14.70 7.96
N TRP A 104 6.70 13.49 8.27
CA TRP A 104 8.12 13.24 8.54
C TRP A 104 8.66 12.11 7.65
N PRO A 105 9.87 12.25 7.10
CA PRO A 105 10.70 13.46 7.12
C PRO A 105 10.17 14.57 6.19
N PHE A 106 9.33 14.20 5.23
CA PHE A 106 8.55 15.07 4.35
C PHE A 106 7.08 14.64 4.35
N ILE A 107 6.20 15.36 3.65
CA ILE A 107 4.78 14.98 3.57
C ILE A 107 4.61 13.69 2.75
N ASN A 108 4.07 12.67 3.40
CA ASN A 108 3.92 11.32 2.86
C ASN A 108 2.63 10.65 3.32
N GLN A 109 2.14 9.69 2.54
CA GLN A 109 0.94 8.93 2.86
C GLN A 109 1.21 7.42 2.75
N ALA A 110 0.82 6.70 3.80
CA ALA A 110 0.73 5.24 3.77
C ALA A 110 -0.51 4.87 2.97
N HIS A 111 -0.30 4.19 1.86
CA HIS A 111 -1.28 3.89 0.84
C HIS A 111 -1.49 2.39 0.74
N HIS A 112 -2.74 1.98 0.57
CA HIS A 112 -3.08 0.58 0.34
C HIS A 112 -2.83 0.21 -1.12
N ILE A 113 -1.98 -0.78 -1.36
CA ILE A 113 -1.74 -1.35 -2.70
C ILE A 113 -3.01 -1.96 -3.25
N LEU A 114 -3.69 -2.79 -2.47
CA LEU A 114 -5.07 -3.19 -2.77
C LEU A 114 -6.02 -2.10 -2.24
N PRO A 115 -6.67 -1.27 -3.07
CA PRO A 115 -7.56 -0.25 -2.56
C PRO A 115 -8.72 -0.87 -1.79
N CYS A 116 -8.98 -0.36 -0.60
CA CYS A 116 -10.15 -0.76 0.20
C CYS A 116 -11.46 -0.63 -0.58
N THR A 117 -11.55 0.32 -1.51
CA THR A 117 -12.71 0.52 -2.38
C THR A 117 -12.86 -0.58 -3.41
N SER A 118 -11.77 -0.99 -4.07
CA SER A 118 -11.80 -2.08 -5.06
C SER A 118 -12.20 -3.39 -4.38
N LEU A 119 -11.62 -3.71 -3.22
CA LEU A 119 -11.98 -4.92 -2.48
C LEU A 119 -13.48 -4.94 -2.11
N LYS A 120 -14.04 -3.83 -1.62
CA LYS A 120 -15.46 -3.75 -1.23
C LYS A 120 -16.43 -3.82 -2.41
N ASN A 121 -16.03 -3.30 -3.57
CA ASN A 121 -16.91 -3.24 -4.73
C ASN A 121 -16.97 -4.59 -5.46
N GLU A 122 -15.91 -5.40 -5.36
CA GLU A 122 -15.83 -6.67 -6.08
C GLU A 122 -16.21 -7.89 -5.26
N PHE A 123 -16.03 -7.84 -3.93
CA PHE A 123 -16.44 -8.91 -3.02
C PHE A 123 -17.75 -8.59 -2.31
N GLY A 124 -18.67 -9.56 -2.33
CA GLY A 124 -19.85 -9.57 -1.50
C GLY A 124 -19.53 -9.69 -0.01
N ILE A 125 -20.52 -9.43 0.85
CA ILE A 125 -20.34 -9.42 2.31
C ILE A 125 -19.87 -10.79 2.82
N SER A 126 -20.46 -11.88 2.33
CA SER A 126 -20.08 -13.24 2.72
C SER A 126 -18.61 -13.50 2.38
N GLU A 127 -18.17 -13.13 1.19
CA GLU A 127 -16.77 -13.25 0.75
C GLU A 127 -15.83 -12.38 1.60
N LEU A 128 -16.23 -11.14 1.93
CA LEU A 128 -15.47 -10.27 2.83
C LEU A 128 -15.35 -10.83 4.26
N LYS A 129 -16.43 -11.43 4.80
CA LYS A 129 -16.37 -12.16 6.10
C LYS A 129 -15.40 -13.33 6.03
N TRP A 130 -15.43 -14.04 4.92
CA TRP A 130 -14.57 -15.18 4.69
C TRP A 130 -13.10 -14.80 4.56
N LEU A 131 -12.77 -13.74 3.80
CA LEU A 131 -11.40 -13.19 3.77
C LEU A 131 -10.88 -12.86 5.18
N MET A 132 -11.72 -12.30 6.05
CA MET A 132 -11.35 -12.05 7.46
C MET A 132 -11.13 -13.36 8.24
N LYS A 133 -11.97 -14.38 8.03
CA LYS A 133 -11.80 -15.72 8.64
C LYS A 133 -10.51 -16.40 8.18
N CYS A 134 -10.14 -16.24 6.91
CA CYS A 134 -8.86 -16.67 6.33
C CYS A 134 -7.69 -15.79 6.74
N LYS A 135 -7.89 -14.84 7.64
CA LYS A 135 -6.84 -13.98 8.18
C LYS A 135 -6.20 -13.04 7.16
N TYR A 136 -6.79 -12.87 5.97
CA TYR A 136 -6.37 -11.84 5.03
C TYR A 136 -6.53 -10.45 5.66
N ASN A 137 -5.45 -9.69 5.69
CA ASN A 137 -5.39 -8.39 6.34
C ASN A 137 -4.91 -7.32 5.37
N ILE A 138 -5.83 -6.53 4.85
CA ILE A 138 -5.54 -5.38 3.98
C ILE A 138 -4.64 -4.34 4.66
N ASN A 139 -4.59 -4.31 6.00
CA ASN A 139 -3.69 -3.43 6.74
C ASN A 139 -2.32 -4.06 7.03
N ALA A 140 -2.07 -5.31 6.63
CA ALA A 140 -0.75 -5.92 6.75
C ALA A 140 0.27 -5.13 5.93
N GLY A 141 1.52 -5.06 6.40
CA GLY A 141 2.52 -4.19 5.79
C GLY A 141 2.82 -4.50 4.32
N LEU A 142 2.66 -5.75 3.88
CA LEU A 142 2.78 -6.15 2.46
C LEU A 142 1.76 -5.45 1.55
N ASN A 143 0.63 -5.01 2.11
CA ASN A 143 -0.40 -4.28 1.38
C ASN A 143 -0.20 -2.77 1.44
N ILE A 144 0.87 -2.26 2.08
CA ILE A 144 1.04 -0.83 2.36
C ILE A 144 2.36 -0.31 1.79
N ILE A 145 2.27 0.70 0.93
CA ILE A 145 3.40 1.48 0.43
C ILE A 145 3.36 2.90 1.01
N ILE A 146 4.50 3.50 1.35
CA ILE A 146 4.55 4.87 1.87
C ILE A 146 5.05 5.78 0.75
N LEU A 147 4.15 6.57 0.17
CA LEU A 147 4.48 7.44 -0.96
C LEU A 147 4.62 8.90 -0.51
N PRO A 148 5.58 9.65 -1.08
CA PRO A 148 5.58 11.11 -0.99
C PRO A 148 4.29 11.71 -1.58
N THR A 149 3.84 12.85 -1.05
CA THR A 149 2.70 13.59 -1.65
C THR A 149 3.14 14.77 -2.50
N GLU A 150 4.39 15.21 -2.33
CA GLU A 150 4.99 16.36 -3.03
C GLU A 150 5.95 15.87 -4.12
N ILE A 151 6.12 16.67 -5.17
CA ILE A 151 6.96 16.32 -6.33
C ILE A 151 8.45 16.21 -5.96
N LYS A 152 8.98 17.16 -5.17
CA LYS A 152 10.41 17.19 -4.85
C LYS A 152 10.85 15.95 -4.06
N PRO A 153 10.19 15.56 -2.96
CA PRO A 153 10.57 14.33 -2.27
C PRO A 153 10.35 13.07 -3.11
N ALA A 154 9.35 13.05 -4.00
CA ALA A 154 9.17 11.94 -4.94
C ALA A 154 10.35 11.79 -5.92
N LEU A 155 10.84 12.90 -6.47
CA LEU A 155 12.05 12.94 -7.29
C LEU A 155 13.28 12.47 -6.51
N LEU A 156 13.49 12.98 -5.30
CA LEU A 156 14.67 12.63 -4.51
C LEU A 156 14.68 11.16 -4.05
N MET A 157 13.51 10.58 -3.82
CA MET A 157 13.38 9.20 -3.37
C MET A 157 13.34 8.20 -4.53
N ASN A 158 13.28 8.66 -5.78
CA ASN A 158 12.97 7.85 -6.96
C ASN A 158 11.70 7.03 -6.75
N MET A 159 10.61 7.72 -6.39
CA MET A 159 9.31 7.12 -6.10
C MET A 159 8.19 7.83 -6.87
N LEU A 160 7.10 7.10 -7.09
CA LEU A 160 5.84 7.71 -7.46
C LEU A 160 5.31 8.60 -6.33
N ARG A 161 4.54 9.61 -6.72
CA ARG A 161 3.79 10.50 -5.84
C ARG A 161 2.39 9.95 -5.60
N HIS A 162 1.92 10.09 -4.37
CA HIS A 162 0.55 9.77 -4.02
C HIS A 162 -0.42 10.70 -4.80
N PRO A 163 -1.37 10.16 -5.60
CA PRO A 163 -2.25 10.97 -6.46
C PRO A 163 -3.38 11.67 -5.71
N GLY A 164 -3.64 11.29 -4.46
CA GLY A 164 -4.93 11.55 -3.83
C GLY A 164 -5.96 10.56 -4.37
N GLY A 165 -6.74 10.96 -5.37
CA GLY A 165 -7.70 10.09 -6.05
C GLY A 165 -7.06 9.25 -7.17
N HIS A 166 -7.42 7.96 -7.25
CA HIS A 166 -6.79 7.01 -8.17
C HIS A 166 -7.81 6.13 -8.90
N ALA A 167 -8.65 6.76 -9.74
CA ALA A 167 -9.73 6.07 -10.45
C ALA A 167 -9.21 5.01 -11.44
N ARG A 168 -8.18 5.33 -12.24
CA ARG A 168 -7.57 4.39 -13.19
C ARG A 168 -6.98 3.18 -12.46
N TYR A 169 -6.23 3.43 -11.40
CA TYR A 169 -5.68 2.37 -10.54
C TYR A 169 -6.79 1.50 -9.94
N ASN A 170 -7.86 2.12 -9.43
CA ASN A 170 -9.00 1.38 -8.88
C ASN A 170 -9.63 0.44 -9.90
N THR A 171 -9.80 0.86 -11.16
CA THR A 171 -10.37 0.06 -12.25
C THR A 171 -9.49 -1.15 -12.57
N ALA A 172 -8.18 -0.96 -12.75
CA ALA A 172 -7.30 -2.07 -13.09
C ALA A 172 -7.17 -3.07 -11.93
N VAL A 173 -7.02 -2.58 -10.70
CA VAL A 173 -7.00 -3.46 -9.51
C VAL A 173 -8.32 -4.22 -9.38
N LYS A 174 -9.45 -3.58 -9.70
CA LYS A 174 -10.77 -4.22 -9.72
C LYS A 174 -10.79 -5.42 -10.68
N GLU A 175 -10.27 -5.31 -11.88
CA GLU A 175 -10.24 -6.43 -12.83
C GLU A 175 -9.33 -7.58 -12.35
N ILE A 176 -8.21 -7.26 -11.71
CA ILE A 176 -7.34 -8.29 -11.13
C ILE A 176 -8.03 -8.99 -9.96
N VAL A 177 -8.69 -8.23 -9.08
CA VAL A 177 -9.46 -8.77 -7.97
C VAL A 177 -10.59 -9.66 -8.46
N LYS A 178 -11.31 -9.25 -9.51
CA LYS A 178 -12.33 -10.10 -10.15
C LYS A 178 -11.74 -11.37 -10.72
N LYS A 179 -10.56 -11.32 -11.33
CA LYS A 179 -9.88 -12.50 -11.87
C LYS A 179 -9.52 -13.47 -10.74
N ILE A 180 -8.90 -12.97 -9.68
CA ILE A 180 -8.58 -13.77 -8.48
C ILE A 180 -9.87 -14.34 -7.89
N ARG A 181 -10.93 -13.54 -7.77
CA ARG A 181 -12.24 -14.01 -7.31
C ARG A 181 -12.81 -15.10 -8.22
N GLY A 182 -12.82 -14.90 -9.54
CA GLY A 182 -13.40 -15.83 -10.52
C GLY A 182 -12.64 -17.13 -10.70
N GLN A 183 -11.40 -17.23 -10.20
CA GLN A 183 -10.67 -18.48 -10.10
C GLN A 183 -11.27 -19.44 -9.05
N PHE A 184 -12.13 -18.94 -8.16
CA PHE A 184 -12.74 -19.73 -7.10
C PHE A 184 -14.25 -19.55 -7.19
N GLY A 185 -14.98 -20.66 -7.33
CA GLY A 185 -16.35 -20.65 -7.83
C GLY A 185 -17.34 -19.91 -6.97
N ARG A 186 -18.47 -19.60 -7.61
CA ARG A 186 -19.55 -18.87 -6.97
C ARG A 186 -20.19 -19.79 -5.94
N GLY A 187 -20.08 -19.43 -4.66
CA GLY A 187 -20.74 -20.19 -3.59
C GLY A 187 -22.26 -20.14 -3.78
N GLU A 188 -22.89 -21.32 -3.75
CA GLU A 188 -24.31 -21.71 -3.63
C GLU A 188 -25.47 -20.89 -4.27
N ASP A 189 -25.27 -19.66 -4.75
CA ASP A 189 -26.33 -18.80 -5.31
C ASP A 189 -26.20 -18.53 -6.82
N ASP A 190 -25.21 -19.09 -7.51
CA ASP A 190 -25.08 -18.95 -8.96
C ASP A 190 -24.87 -20.33 -9.62
N GLU A 191 -25.97 -20.94 -10.07
CA GLU A 191 -25.98 -22.08 -11.00
C GLU A 191 -25.39 -21.67 -12.37
N VAL A 192 -24.07 -21.50 -12.44
CA VAL A 192 -23.35 -21.34 -13.70
C VAL A 192 -22.23 -22.36 -13.77
N ASP A 193 -22.36 -23.23 -14.77
CA ASP A 193 -21.52 -24.38 -15.13
C ASP A 193 -20.02 -24.20 -14.88
N GLY A 194 -19.40 -25.18 -14.19
CA GLY A 194 -17.96 -25.46 -14.28
C GLY A 194 -17.03 -24.90 -13.20
N HIS A 195 -17.53 -24.35 -12.09
CA HIS A 195 -16.69 -23.80 -11.02
C HIS A 195 -16.87 -24.51 -9.66
N GLU A 196 -15.77 -24.77 -8.95
CA GLU A 196 -15.80 -25.33 -7.58
C GLU A 196 -16.25 -24.27 -6.56
N PRO A 197 -17.24 -24.53 -5.69
CA PRO A 197 -17.64 -23.60 -4.62
C PRO A 197 -16.43 -23.14 -3.77
N ILE A 198 -16.43 -21.89 -3.29
CA ILE A 198 -15.45 -21.45 -2.27
C ILE A 198 -15.66 -22.27 -0.99
N ASP A 199 -14.66 -23.05 -0.58
CA ASP A 199 -14.69 -23.92 0.59
C ASP A 199 -13.37 -23.84 1.40
N GLN A 200 -13.31 -24.51 2.55
CA GLN A 200 -12.13 -24.44 3.42
C GLN A 200 -10.82 -24.92 2.75
N GLU A 201 -10.89 -25.68 1.65
CA GLU A 201 -9.75 -26.31 0.98
C GLU A 201 -9.13 -25.40 -0.08
N ASN A 202 -9.93 -24.66 -0.85
CA ASN A 202 -9.43 -23.73 -1.88
C ASN A 202 -9.13 -22.31 -1.35
N MET A 203 -9.61 -21.97 -0.15
CA MET A 203 -9.48 -20.62 0.46
C MET A 203 -8.08 -20.15 0.85
N PRO A 204 -7.15 -20.99 1.38
CA PRO A 204 -5.78 -20.56 1.63
C PRO A 204 -5.08 -20.05 0.35
N ASN A 205 -5.55 -20.46 -0.83
CA ASN A 205 -5.00 -20.00 -2.10
C ASN A 205 -5.41 -18.56 -2.40
N ILE A 206 -6.67 -18.17 -2.13
CA ILE A 206 -7.14 -16.77 -2.32
C ILE A 206 -6.31 -15.78 -1.50
N GLN A 207 -6.06 -16.09 -0.22
CA GLN A 207 -5.23 -15.23 0.62
C GLN A 207 -3.83 -15.10 0.03
N LYS A 208 -3.20 -16.24 -0.31
CA LYS A 208 -1.85 -16.27 -0.87
C LYS A 208 -1.78 -15.51 -2.19
N ASP A 209 -2.77 -15.63 -3.06
CA ASP A 209 -2.82 -14.98 -4.36
C ASP A 209 -2.98 -13.47 -4.22
N LEU A 210 -3.83 -13.00 -3.29
CA LEU A 210 -3.93 -11.57 -2.97
C LEU A 210 -2.63 -11.02 -2.38
N GLU A 211 -1.96 -11.78 -1.51
CA GLU A 211 -0.69 -11.36 -0.91
C GLU A 211 0.46 -11.37 -1.93
N ALA A 212 0.51 -12.38 -2.81
CA ALA A 212 1.45 -12.48 -3.91
C ALA A 212 1.26 -11.31 -4.89
N TRP A 213 0.01 -11.06 -5.30
CA TRP A 213 -0.32 -9.91 -6.13
C TRP A 213 0.11 -8.59 -5.50
N SER A 214 -0.18 -8.37 -4.22
CA SER A 214 0.24 -7.12 -3.54
C SER A 214 1.76 -6.97 -3.48
N LYS A 215 2.49 -8.08 -3.33
CA LYS A 215 3.96 -8.08 -3.34
C LYS A 215 4.51 -7.72 -4.71
N ASP A 216 3.98 -8.33 -5.77
CA ASP A 216 4.39 -8.06 -7.15
C ASP A 216 4.05 -6.60 -7.51
N GLN A 217 2.84 -6.17 -7.18
CA GLN A 217 2.39 -4.79 -7.39
C GLN A 217 3.24 -3.77 -6.62
N MET A 218 3.73 -4.11 -5.42
CA MET A 218 4.68 -3.26 -4.69
C MET A 218 5.98 -3.09 -5.47
N ALA A 219 6.52 -4.16 -6.03
CA ALA A 219 7.74 -4.13 -6.83
C ALA A 219 7.55 -3.27 -8.10
N GLU A 220 6.44 -3.47 -8.82
CA GLU A 220 6.08 -2.68 -10.00
C GLU A 220 5.96 -1.19 -9.69
N LEU A 221 5.37 -0.83 -8.55
CA LEU A 221 5.28 0.58 -8.11
C LEU A 221 6.64 1.20 -7.80
N PHE A 222 7.59 0.41 -7.28
CA PHE A 222 8.96 0.89 -7.08
C PHE A 222 9.71 1.04 -8.41
N ILE A 223 9.55 0.10 -9.35
CA ILE A 223 10.13 0.18 -10.69
C ILE A 223 9.62 1.43 -11.41
N ALA A 224 8.30 1.61 -11.48
CA ALA A 224 7.69 2.78 -12.09
C ALA A 224 8.12 4.09 -11.41
N GLY A 225 8.34 4.07 -10.10
CA GLY A 225 8.89 5.22 -9.37
C GLY A 225 10.34 5.54 -9.71
N TYR A 226 11.13 4.53 -10.08
CA TYR A 226 12.50 4.71 -10.54
C TYR A 226 12.55 5.23 -11.98
N ASP A 227 11.70 4.70 -12.86
CA ASP A 227 11.66 5.07 -14.27
C ASP A 227 11.01 6.45 -14.51
N SER A 228 9.98 6.77 -13.73
CA SER A 228 9.19 8.01 -13.82
C SER A 228 9.02 8.66 -12.43
N PRO A 229 10.11 9.12 -11.79
CA PRO A 229 10.04 9.65 -10.44
C PRO A 229 9.17 10.91 -10.39
N GLY A 230 8.31 11.00 -9.37
CA GLY A 230 7.40 12.15 -9.20
C GLY A 230 6.06 12.07 -9.95
N GLU A 231 5.93 11.15 -10.91
CA GLU A 231 4.64 10.81 -11.50
C GLU A 231 3.69 10.18 -10.49
N THR A 232 2.41 10.06 -10.85
CA THR A 232 1.44 9.38 -9.99
C THR A 232 1.09 8.01 -10.57
N VAL A 233 0.53 7.12 -9.75
CA VAL A 233 0.02 5.81 -10.23
C VAL A 233 -1.08 5.91 -11.30
N ASN A 234 -1.67 7.10 -11.53
CA ASN A 234 -2.61 7.29 -12.63
C ASN A 234 -1.92 7.57 -13.98
N THR A 235 -0.71 8.15 -13.93
CA THR A 235 0.03 8.62 -15.11
C THR A 235 1.18 7.70 -15.47
N ALA A 236 1.84 7.14 -14.46
CA ALA A 236 2.96 6.24 -14.65
C ALA A 236 2.51 4.97 -15.37
N ARG A 237 3.36 4.49 -16.28
CA ARG A 237 3.21 3.14 -16.85
C ARG A 237 3.59 2.14 -15.78
N VAL A 238 2.59 1.46 -15.28
CA VAL A 238 2.77 0.33 -14.37
C VAL A 238 2.28 -0.88 -15.15
N SER A 239 3.10 -1.94 -15.23
CA SER A 239 2.72 -3.13 -16.00
C SER A 239 1.40 -3.70 -15.45
N GLY A 240 0.48 -4.07 -16.34
CA GLY A 240 -0.87 -4.52 -15.98
C GLY A 240 -1.95 -3.42 -15.85
N PHE A 241 -1.61 -2.14 -16.02
CA PHE A 241 -2.59 -1.01 -16.06
C PHE A 241 -2.84 -0.45 -17.47
N ASP A 242 -2.10 -0.93 -18.46
CA ASP A 242 -2.29 -0.62 -19.88
C ASP A 242 -3.15 -1.72 -20.50
N THR A 243 -4.47 -1.55 -20.41
CA THR A 243 -5.50 -2.30 -21.16
C THR A 243 -6.25 -1.36 -22.07
#